data_AF-E7GLJ7-F1
#
_entry.id   AF-E7GLJ7-F1
#
_cell.length_a   1.000
_cell.length_b   1.000
_cell.length_c   1.000
_cell.angle_alpha   90.00
_cell.angle_beta   90.00
_cell.angle_gamma   90.00
#
_symmetry.space_group_name_H-M   'P 1'
#
loop_
_entity.id
_entity.type
_entity.pdbx_description
1 polymer ?
#
loop_
_entity_poly.entity_id
_entity_poly.type
_entity_poly.pdbx_seq_one_letter_code
_entity_poly.pdbx_strand_id
1 'polypeptide(L)'
;VSLGPVIGTTHGKLVIDGPICYYGCPTVPVELKIEGGRIVEVVGGDAKICKEIRRQIAEVKDSDNIAEIGIGLNPACMFNGDFEEEKKARGTCHIAMGNGFYYGQPARSTVHIDMVQYNPTITFDGELIVKDGKMVCLGEE
;
A
#
# COMPACT_ATOMS: atom_id res chain seq x y z
N VAL A 1 4.40 -2.82 -11.40
CA VAL A 1 3.44 -2.00 -12.19
C VAL A 1 2.48 -1.34 -11.22
N SER A 2 2.02 -0.11 -11.47
CA SER A 2 1.10 0.58 -10.56
C SER A 2 0.09 1.47 -11.29
N LEU A 3 -1.03 1.72 -10.62
CA LEU A 3 -2.15 2.54 -11.09
C LEU A 3 -2.77 3.29 -9.91
N GLY A 4 -3.44 4.40 -10.21
CA GLY A 4 -4.31 5.06 -9.24
C GLY A 4 -5.68 4.40 -9.21
N PRO A 5 -6.29 4.21 -8.03
CA PRO A 5 -7.69 3.78 -7.96
C PRO A 5 -8.61 4.87 -8.52
N VAL A 6 -9.82 4.45 -8.92
CA VAL A 6 -10.90 5.38 -9.27
C VAL A 6 -11.22 6.24 -8.05
N ILE A 7 -11.33 7.55 -8.27
CA ILE A 7 -11.48 8.54 -7.19
C ILE A 7 -12.75 8.23 -6.38
N GLY A 8 -12.59 8.13 -5.06
CA GLY A 8 -13.70 7.95 -4.12
C GLY A 8 -14.27 6.53 -4.03
N THR A 9 -13.71 5.54 -4.74
CA THR A 9 -14.28 4.18 -4.77
C THR A 9 -13.58 3.18 -3.86
N THR A 10 -12.32 3.43 -3.47
CA THR A 10 -11.58 2.50 -2.60
C THR A 10 -12.24 2.39 -1.23
N HIS A 11 -12.42 1.18 -0.75
CA HIS A 11 -13.04 0.88 0.54
C HIS A 11 -12.52 -0.44 1.11
N GLY A 12 -12.70 -0.64 2.41
CA GLY A 12 -12.42 -1.89 3.10
C GLY A 12 -11.36 -1.75 4.17
N LYS A 13 -10.57 -2.81 4.35
CA LYS A 13 -9.52 -2.89 5.36
C LYS A 13 -8.17 -3.09 4.67
N LEU A 14 -7.21 -2.25 5.03
CA LEU A 14 -5.82 -2.37 4.60
C LEU A 14 -4.96 -2.87 5.76
N VAL A 15 -4.32 -4.02 5.58
CA VAL A 15 -3.40 -4.63 6.54
C VAL A 15 -2.01 -4.61 5.95
N ILE A 16 -1.08 -3.93 6.63
CA ILE A 16 0.30 -3.72 6.18
C ILE A 16 1.24 -4.50 7.09
N ASP A 17 1.94 -5.46 6.52
CA ASP A 17 2.87 -6.36 7.21
C ASP A 17 4.32 -6.25 6.69
N GLY A 18 4.56 -5.43 5.66
CA GLY A 18 5.88 -5.09 5.13
C GLY A 18 6.33 -3.66 5.42
N PRO A 19 7.50 -3.24 4.90
CA PRO A 19 8.08 -1.93 5.16
C PRO A 19 7.20 -0.80 4.62
N ILE A 20 7.20 0.29 5.39
CA ILE A 20 6.45 1.50 5.09
C ILE A 20 7.43 2.65 4.89
N CYS A 21 7.27 3.39 3.80
CA CYS A 21 8.06 4.57 3.49
C CYS A 21 8.14 5.51 4.71
N TYR A 22 9.35 5.94 5.07
CA TYR A 22 9.68 6.75 6.25
C TYR A 22 9.45 6.11 7.64
N TYR A 23 8.67 5.04 7.77
CA TYR A 23 8.31 4.45 9.06
C TYR A 23 9.01 3.11 9.34
N GLY A 24 9.56 2.46 8.31
CA GLY A 24 10.27 1.19 8.43
C GLY A 24 9.32 -0.01 8.48
N CYS A 25 9.85 -1.17 8.87
CA CYS A 25 9.09 -2.41 8.97
C CYS A 25 8.32 -2.49 10.29
N PRO A 26 6.99 -2.71 10.28
CA PRO A 26 6.20 -2.86 11.49
C PRO A 26 6.58 -4.12 12.26
N THR A 27 6.62 -4.04 13.60
CA THR A 27 6.80 -5.23 14.45
C THR A 27 5.53 -6.07 14.57
N VAL A 28 4.36 -5.44 14.37
CA VAL A 28 3.04 -6.07 14.31
C VAL A 28 2.28 -5.39 13.16
N PRO A 29 1.58 -6.15 12.28
CA PRO A 29 0.90 -5.58 11.13
C PRO A 29 0.00 -4.39 11.49
N VAL A 30 0.05 -3.35 10.67
CA VAL A 30 -0.75 -2.14 10.84
C VAL A 30 -2.07 -2.29 10.09
N GLU A 31 -3.18 -2.03 10.79
CA GLU A 31 -4.52 -2.13 10.25
C GLU A 31 -5.15 -0.74 10.11
N LEU A 32 -5.62 -0.44 8.90
CA LEU A 32 -6.26 0.82 8.52
C LEU A 32 -7.64 0.53 7.92
N LYS A 33 -8.62 1.38 8.25
CA LYS A 33 -9.95 1.35 7.63
C LYS A 33 -10.02 2.40 6.52
N ILE A 34 -10.51 1.99 5.36
CA ILE A 34 -10.65 2.83 4.17
C ILE A 34 -12.13 2.97 3.81
N GLU A 35 -12.58 4.21 3.63
CA GLU A 35 -13.90 4.52 3.08
C GLU A 35 -13.77 5.71 2.11
N GLY A 36 -14.45 5.64 0.96
CA GLY A 36 -14.50 6.75 0.01
C GLY A 36 -13.12 7.20 -0.52
N GLY A 37 -12.19 6.26 -0.70
CA GLY A 37 -10.82 6.58 -1.15
C GLY A 37 -9.89 7.12 -0.07
N ARG A 38 -10.30 7.13 1.21
CA ARG A 38 -9.55 7.77 2.30
C ARG A 38 -9.42 6.87 3.52
N ILE A 39 -8.32 7.02 4.25
CA ILE A 39 -8.12 6.38 5.55
C ILE A 39 -8.98 7.11 6.57
N VAL A 40 -10.03 6.44 7.04
CA VAL A 40 -10.97 7.00 8.03
C VAL A 40 -10.64 6.60 9.46
N GLU A 41 -9.84 5.54 9.64
CA GLU A 41 -9.46 5.05 10.96
C GLU A 41 -8.11 4.32 10.91
N VAL A 42 -7.27 4.56 11.92
CA VAL A 42 -6.10 3.73 12.24
C VAL A 42 -6.51 2.77 13.34
N VAL A 43 -6.79 1.52 12.98
CA VAL A 43 -7.42 0.52 13.85
C VAL A 43 -6.43 0.01 14.90
N GLY A 44 -5.22 -0.36 14.50
CA GLY A 44 -4.20 -0.92 15.41
C GLY A 44 -2.95 -1.41 14.69
N GLY A 45 -2.02 -2.01 15.45
CA GLY A 45 -0.75 -2.53 14.96
C GLY A 45 0.45 -1.98 15.71
N ASP A 46 1.61 -1.93 15.07
CA ASP A 46 2.82 -1.31 15.62
C ASP A 46 2.51 0.11 16.16
N ALA A 47 2.67 0.29 17.48
CA ALA A 47 2.20 1.49 18.17
C ALA A 47 2.92 2.77 17.70
N LYS A 48 4.20 2.67 17.35
CA LYS A 48 4.99 3.82 16.88
C LYS A 48 4.52 4.24 15.49
N ILE A 49 4.35 3.27 14.60
CA ILE A 49 3.88 3.54 13.23
C ILE A 49 2.44 4.05 13.24
N CYS A 50 1.54 3.43 14.02
CA CYS A 50 0.16 3.90 14.15
C CYS A 50 0.10 5.35 14.66
N LYS A 51 0.99 5.74 15.58
CA LYS A 51 1.08 7.13 16.06
C LYS A 51 1.51 8.08 14.94
N GLU A 52 2.53 7.72 14.16
CA GLU A 52 2.99 8.55 13.04
C GLU A 52 1.94 8.68 11.93
N ILE A 53 1.24 7.60 11.56
CA ILE A 53 0.15 7.67 10.58
C ILE A 53 -0.97 8.59 11.07
N ARG A 54 -1.39 8.48 12.35
CA ARG A 54 -2.40 9.39 12.92
C ARG A 54 -1.95 10.85 12.87
N ARG A 55 -0.69 11.12 13.22
CA ARG A 55 -0.10 12.46 13.14
C ARG A 55 -0.09 12.97 11.69
N GLN A 56 0.35 12.14 10.76
CA GLN A 56 0.39 12.44 9.33
C GLN A 56 -0.98 12.86 8.81
N ILE A 57 -2.02 12.06 9.08
CA ILE A 57 -3.42 12.33 8.70
C ILE A 57 -3.93 13.63 9.32
N ALA A 58 -3.60 13.91 10.59
CA ALA A 58 -4.07 15.10 11.28
C ALA A 58 -3.40 16.40 10.80
N GLU A 59 -2.12 16.34 10.43
CA GLU A 59 -1.30 17.53 10.18
C GLU A 59 -1.10 17.82 8.69
N VAL A 60 -1.16 16.80 7.83
CA VAL A 60 -0.81 16.92 6.41
C VAL A 60 -2.04 16.75 5.54
N LYS A 61 -2.40 17.84 4.85
CA LYS A 61 -3.50 17.90 3.90
C LYS A 61 -3.44 16.73 2.91
N ASP A 62 -4.59 16.09 2.69
CA ASP A 62 -4.79 14.98 1.76
C ASP A 62 -3.86 13.78 1.99
N SER A 63 -3.18 13.68 3.12
CA SER A 63 -2.29 12.54 3.38
C SER A 63 -3.04 11.23 3.57
N ASP A 64 -4.31 11.29 3.99
CA ASP A 64 -5.24 10.19 4.16
C ASP A 64 -5.77 9.59 2.84
N ASN A 65 -5.52 10.22 1.70
CA ASN A 65 -5.99 9.76 0.39
C ASN A 65 -5.25 8.50 -0.08
N ILE A 66 -5.96 7.50 -0.62
CA ILE A 66 -5.35 6.33 -1.26
C ILE A 66 -4.98 6.67 -2.71
N ALA A 67 -3.68 6.80 -2.95
CA ALA A 67 -3.13 7.34 -4.19
C ALA A 67 -2.76 6.26 -5.22
N GLU A 68 -2.34 5.08 -4.77
CA GLU A 68 -1.72 4.07 -5.62
C GLU A 68 -2.07 2.66 -5.15
N ILE A 69 -2.21 1.76 -6.12
CA ILE A 69 -2.03 0.32 -5.95
C ILE A 69 -0.96 -0.15 -6.94
N GLY A 70 -0.03 -0.98 -6.48
CA GLY A 70 0.96 -1.60 -7.32
C GLY A 70 1.23 -3.05 -6.98
N ILE A 71 1.67 -3.80 -8.00
CA ILE A 71 2.09 -5.20 -7.90
C ILE A 71 3.57 -5.26 -8.25
N GLY A 72 4.35 -5.84 -7.35
CA GLY A 72 5.77 -6.09 -7.56
C GLY A 72 5.99 -7.29 -8.49
N LEU A 73 6.98 -7.16 -9.37
CA LEU A 73 7.26 -8.11 -10.47
C LEU A 73 8.72 -8.54 -10.54
N ASN A 74 9.61 -7.97 -9.72
CA ASN A 74 11.04 -8.23 -9.74
C ASN A 74 11.38 -9.51 -8.95
N PRO A 75 11.78 -10.62 -9.59
CA PRO A 75 12.17 -11.84 -8.89
C PRO A 75 13.54 -11.73 -8.19
N ALA A 76 14.36 -10.72 -8.53
CA ALA A 76 15.69 -10.51 -7.97
C ALA A 76 15.70 -9.61 -6.72
N CYS A 77 14.54 -9.35 -6.11
CA CYS A 77 14.43 -8.51 -4.94
C CYS A 77 15.14 -9.14 -3.72
N MET A 78 15.81 -8.31 -2.93
CA MET A 78 16.63 -8.77 -1.80
C MET A 78 15.86 -9.05 -0.50
N PHE A 79 14.64 -8.55 -0.35
CA PHE A 79 13.87 -8.60 0.91
C PHE A 79 14.68 -8.13 2.14
N ASN A 80 15.26 -6.93 2.04
CA ASN A 80 16.19 -6.36 3.03
C ASN A 80 15.53 -5.36 4.00
N GLY A 81 14.20 -5.26 4.02
CA GLY A 81 13.43 -4.32 4.81
C GLY A 81 13.37 -2.90 4.24
N ASP A 82 13.97 -2.65 3.07
CA ASP A 82 13.85 -1.37 2.37
C ASP A 82 12.55 -1.33 1.54
N PHE A 83 11.74 -0.29 1.74
CA PHE A 83 10.44 -0.19 1.08
C PHE A 83 10.57 0.02 -0.43
N GLU A 84 11.59 0.74 -0.91
CA GLU A 84 11.76 0.96 -2.35
C GLU A 84 12.09 -0.35 -3.03
N GLU A 85 12.96 -1.14 -2.43
CA GLU A 85 13.33 -2.45 -2.94
C GLU A 85 12.16 -3.44 -2.92
N GLU A 86 11.45 -3.55 -1.80
CA GLU A 86 10.45 -4.59 -1.61
C GLU A 86 9.09 -4.32 -2.27
N LYS A 87 8.73 -3.05 -2.52
CA LYS A 87 7.54 -2.74 -3.34
C LYS A 87 7.66 -3.26 -4.77
N LYS A 88 8.89 -3.50 -5.24
CA LYS A 88 9.15 -4.10 -6.56
C LYS A 88 9.10 -5.63 -6.53
N ALA A 89 9.16 -6.28 -5.37
CA ALA A 89 9.37 -7.72 -5.25
C ALA A 89 8.27 -8.55 -5.93
N ARG A 90 8.63 -9.60 -6.66
CA ARG A 90 7.65 -10.42 -7.39
C ARG A 90 6.62 -10.99 -6.41
N GLY A 91 5.35 -10.69 -6.67
CA GLY A 91 4.22 -11.18 -5.90
C GLY A 91 3.84 -10.35 -4.67
N THR A 92 4.58 -9.29 -4.34
CA THR A 92 4.12 -8.32 -3.33
C THR A 92 3.10 -7.34 -3.92
N CYS A 93 2.37 -6.69 -3.03
CA CYS A 93 1.51 -5.55 -3.36
C CYS A 93 2.01 -4.35 -2.56
N HIS A 94 1.82 -3.15 -3.07
CA HIS A 94 1.93 -1.94 -2.27
C HIS A 94 0.74 -1.02 -2.52
N ILE A 95 0.30 -0.37 -1.45
CA ILE A 95 -0.72 0.67 -1.48
C ILE A 95 -0.07 1.94 -0.97
N ALA A 96 -0.22 3.06 -1.68
CA ALA A 96 0.31 4.34 -1.22
C ALA A 96 -0.78 5.26 -0.70
N MET A 97 -0.49 5.95 0.41
CA MET A 97 -1.30 7.07 0.91
C MET A 97 -0.66 8.42 0.54
N GLY A 98 -1.49 9.45 0.39
CA GLY A 98 -1.09 10.83 0.13
C GLY A 98 -1.31 11.28 -1.30
N ASN A 99 -0.24 11.79 -1.92
CA ASN A 99 -0.33 12.55 -3.17
C ASN A 99 -0.69 11.64 -4.35
N GLY A 100 -1.89 11.86 -4.91
CA GLY A 100 -2.39 11.18 -6.09
C GLY A 100 -2.25 11.97 -7.40
N PHE A 101 -1.52 13.10 -7.42
CA PHE A 101 -1.40 13.96 -8.60
C PHE A 101 -0.89 13.23 -9.83
N TYR A 102 0.18 12.44 -9.69
CA TYR A 102 0.77 11.67 -10.79
C TYR A 102 -0.14 10.55 -11.30
N TYR A 103 -1.15 10.18 -10.51
CA TYR A 103 -2.20 9.22 -10.87
C TYR A 103 -3.50 9.88 -11.34
N GLY A 104 -3.49 11.20 -11.59
CA GLY A 104 -4.66 11.94 -12.09
C GLY A 104 -5.73 12.23 -11.04
N GLN A 105 -5.47 12.00 -9.76
CA GLN A 105 -6.40 12.31 -8.69
C GLN A 105 -6.34 13.81 -8.31
N PRO A 106 -7.37 14.38 -7.67
CA PRO A 106 -7.37 15.78 -7.21
C PRO A 106 -6.56 16.00 -5.93
N ALA A 107 -6.28 14.97 -5.14
CA ALA A 107 -5.52 15.06 -3.89
C ALA A 107 -4.12 15.66 -4.13
N ARG A 108 -3.74 16.65 -3.31
CA ARG A 108 -2.45 17.35 -3.39
C ARG A 108 -1.76 17.33 -2.02
N SER A 109 -1.27 16.16 -1.64
CA SER A 109 -0.49 16.01 -0.42
C SER A 109 1.00 16.30 -0.67
N THR A 110 1.73 16.69 0.37
CA THR A 110 3.19 16.84 0.32
C THR A 110 3.93 15.52 0.50
N VAL A 111 3.22 14.44 0.81
CA VAL A 111 3.77 13.10 0.99
C VAL A 111 3.16 12.11 0.02
N HIS A 112 3.93 11.05 -0.27
CA HIS A 112 3.47 9.85 -0.94
C HIS A 112 4.14 8.68 -0.22
N ILE A 113 3.36 7.88 0.51
CA ILE A 113 3.87 6.89 1.47
C ILE A 113 3.46 5.51 0.98
N ASP A 114 4.41 4.82 0.34
CA ASP A 114 4.27 3.42 -0.05
C ASP A 114 4.21 2.51 1.19
N MET A 115 3.22 1.63 1.24
CA MET A 115 3.06 0.61 2.29
C MET A 115 3.02 -0.78 1.64
N VAL A 116 4.03 -1.61 1.94
CA VAL A 116 4.18 -2.93 1.33
C VAL A 116 3.34 -3.98 2.05
N GLN A 117 2.66 -4.83 1.29
CA GLN A 117 1.97 -6.03 1.75
C GLN A 117 2.68 -7.27 1.22
N TYR A 118 3.03 -8.18 2.13
CA TYR A 118 3.56 -9.48 1.76
C TYR A 118 2.44 -10.48 1.52
N ASN A 119 2.76 -11.50 0.71
CA ASN A 119 1.90 -12.64 0.43
C ASN A 119 0.42 -12.31 0.13
N PRO A 120 0.10 -11.25 -0.65
CA PRO A 120 -1.28 -10.92 -0.95
C PRO A 120 -1.92 -11.99 -1.83
N THR A 121 -3.25 -12.05 -1.76
CA THR A 121 -4.08 -12.62 -2.83
C THR A 121 -4.74 -11.48 -3.57
N ILE A 122 -4.52 -11.39 -4.88
CA ILE A 122 -5.00 -10.30 -5.73
C ILE A 122 -5.87 -10.89 -6.83
N THR A 123 -7.05 -10.31 -7.01
CA THR A 123 -7.96 -10.63 -8.09
C THR A 123 -8.35 -9.37 -8.86
N PHE A 124 -8.48 -9.45 -10.18
CA PHE A 124 -9.03 -8.41 -11.04
C PHE A 124 -10.30 -8.95 -11.69
N ASP A 125 -11.44 -8.32 -11.41
CA ASP A 125 -12.75 -8.72 -11.94
C ASP A 125 -13.07 -10.22 -11.78
N GLY A 126 -12.59 -10.84 -10.69
CA GLY A 126 -12.75 -12.26 -10.39
C GLY A 126 -11.65 -13.18 -10.95
N GLU A 127 -10.74 -12.68 -11.79
CA GLU A 127 -9.57 -13.40 -12.25
C GLU A 127 -8.46 -13.36 -11.19
N LEU A 128 -7.90 -14.52 -10.84
CA LEU A 128 -6.81 -14.62 -9.88
C LEU A 128 -5.49 -14.21 -10.55
N ILE A 129 -4.78 -13.24 -9.97
CA ILE A 129 -3.53 -12.67 -10.49
C ILE A 129 -2.34 -13.07 -9.62
N VAL A 130 -2.53 -12.98 -8.30
CA VAL A 130 -1.56 -13.41 -7.28
C VAL A 130 -2.30 -14.23 -6.24
N LYS A 131 -1.73 -15.36 -5.84
CA LYS A 131 -2.24 -16.19 -4.74
C LYS A 131 -1.15 -16.39 -3.70
N ASP A 132 -1.40 -15.92 -2.48
CA ASP A 132 -0.47 -16.06 -1.36
C ASP A 132 0.97 -15.63 -1.72
N GLY A 133 1.10 -14.49 -2.42
CA GLY A 133 2.39 -13.96 -2.89
C GLY A 133 2.98 -14.61 -4.13
N LYS A 134 2.27 -15.56 -4.76
CA LYS A 134 2.73 -16.22 -5.99
C LYS A 134 1.95 -15.72 -7.20
N MET A 135 2.65 -15.20 -8.20
CA MET A 135 2.06 -14.80 -9.49
C MET A 135 1.45 -16.03 -10.17
N VAL A 136 0.20 -15.95 -10.63
CA VAL A 136 -0.48 -17.05 -11.34
C VAL A 136 -0.75 -16.74 -12.82
N CYS A 137 -0.78 -15.45 -13.20
CA CYS A 137 -1.08 -15.01 -14.56
C CYS A 137 0.16 -14.78 -15.44
N LEU A 138 1.35 -14.87 -14.86
CA LEU A 138 2.62 -14.86 -15.59
C LEU A 138 3.13 -16.29 -15.64
N GLY A 139 3.53 -16.77 -16.83
CA GLY A 139 4.16 -18.09 -16.98
C GLY A 139 5.32 -18.27 -15.99
N GLU A 140 5.59 -19.52 -15.63
CA GLU A 140 6.78 -19.86 -14.85
C GLU A 140 8.02 -19.52 -15.68
N GLU A 141 8.86 -18.61 -15.17
CA GLU A 141 10.27 -18.52 -15.50
C GLU A 141 11.06 -19.01 -14.28
#